data_AF-A0A1I1E6J0-F1
#
_entry.id   AF-A0A1I1E6J0-F1
#
_cell.length_a   1.000
_cell.length_b   1.000
_cell.length_c   1.000
_cell.angle_alpha   90.00
_cell.angle_beta   90.00
_cell.angle_gamma   90.00
#
_symmetry.space_group_name_H-M   'P 1'
#
loop_
_entity.id
_entity.type
_entity.pdbx_description
1 polymer ?
#
loop_
_entity_poly.entity_id
_entity_poly.type
_entity_poly.pdbx_seq_one_letter_code
_entity_poly.pdbx_strand_id
1 'polypeptide(L)'
;MSAIIADDTAGEVAMQPTVVEDELIAVIGEAGGAAASSPPKRRARPLDTRVTGQPGFVLHSYPHRETSLIIDVFSRDYGRIALVAKGAKRPLSKLRGVLQTFQPLSLSWSGKSEIRTLIAAEWVGGLLPLEKSALLCGFYLNELLVKLVARDDPHAALFDHYVTTLNQLAHQEPAPIVLRQFERALLKQTGVAGDFTRCTSSRQAVDPAENYVVDPERGPRLARAADSWPRVSGKTLLDMEREDYSDVVTQAQSKVLMRFLLAHHLGGAPLNTRQILIDLMQL
;
A
#
# COMPACT_ATOMS: atom_id res chain seq x y z
N MET A 1 18.10 -32.42 -60.19
CA MET A 1 18.07 -33.75 -59.55
C MET A 1 16.70 -33.88 -58.88
N SER A 2 16.05 -35.04 -58.98
CA SER A 2 14.62 -35.26 -58.64
C SER A 2 14.31 -34.98 -57.15
N ALA A 3 13.13 -34.55 -56.69
CA ALA A 3 11.72 -34.66 -57.16
C ALA A 3 11.02 -36.01 -56.85
N ILE A 4 9.98 -35.94 -56.01
CA ILE A 4 8.87 -36.87 -55.61
C ILE A 4 8.24 -36.16 -54.38
N ILE A 5 6.96 -35.75 -54.23
CA ILE A 5 5.62 -36.01 -54.82
C ILE A 5 4.77 -37.08 -54.09
N ALA A 6 3.81 -36.58 -53.29
CA ALA A 6 2.55 -37.15 -52.75
C ALA A 6 1.93 -36.02 -51.85
N ASP A 7 0.71 -35.47 -51.99
CA ASP A 7 -0.59 -35.88 -52.57
C ASP A 7 -1.21 -37.15 -51.95
N ASP A 8 -2.51 -37.28 -51.63
CA ASP A 8 -3.71 -36.39 -51.57
C ASP A 8 -4.85 -37.20 -50.85
N THR A 9 -6.02 -36.78 -50.31
CA THR A 9 -6.81 -35.51 -50.18
C THR A 9 -7.29 -35.37 -48.69
N ALA A 10 -8.47 -34.92 -48.17
CA ALA A 10 -9.78 -34.33 -48.60
C ALA A 10 -10.54 -33.71 -47.39
N GLY A 11 -11.58 -32.90 -47.66
CA GLY A 11 -12.72 -32.58 -46.74
C GLY A 11 -12.70 -31.18 -46.09
N GLU A 12 -13.50 -30.16 -46.49
CA GLU A 12 -14.98 -30.00 -46.52
C GLU A 12 -15.63 -29.66 -45.15
N VAL A 13 -16.53 -28.67 -44.96
CA VAL A 13 -16.90 -27.44 -45.73
C VAL A 13 -17.22 -26.34 -44.70
N ALA A 14 -17.16 -25.05 -45.07
CA ALA A 14 -17.64 -23.94 -44.23
C ALA A 14 -19.07 -23.51 -44.59
N MET A 15 -19.93 -23.23 -43.59
CA MET A 15 -21.12 -22.39 -43.80
C MET A 15 -21.66 -21.73 -42.53
N GLN A 16 -22.01 -20.45 -42.67
CA GLN A 16 -22.91 -19.63 -41.83
C GLN A 16 -23.94 -18.98 -42.79
N PRO A 17 -24.91 -18.17 -42.33
CA PRO A 17 -25.96 -18.47 -41.36
C PRO A 17 -27.37 -18.19 -41.97
N THR A 18 -28.45 -18.53 -41.28
CA THR A 18 -29.82 -18.14 -41.69
C THR A 18 -30.71 -17.72 -40.52
N VAL A 19 -31.66 -16.81 -40.80
CA VAL A 19 -32.58 -16.17 -39.84
C VAL A 19 -34.03 -16.47 -40.24
N VAL A 20 -34.90 -16.68 -39.25
CA VAL A 20 -36.38 -16.49 -39.23
C VAL A 20 -36.76 -16.38 -37.74
N GLU A 21 -37.50 -15.35 -37.28
CA GLU A 21 -38.96 -15.15 -37.37
C GLU A 21 -39.73 -16.26 -36.60
N ASP A 22 -40.50 -16.08 -35.51
CA ASP A 22 -41.31 -15.00 -34.87
C ASP A 22 -42.83 -15.33 -34.91
N GLU A 23 -43.62 -14.77 -33.96
CA GLU A 23 -45.05 -15.06 -33.63
C GLU A 23 -45.35 -16.52 -33.15
N LEU A 24 -46.39 -16.84 -32.37
CA LEU A 24 -47.80 -16.42 -32.44
C LEU A 24 -48.64 -16.88 -31.22
N ILE A 25 -49.58 -16.02 -30.76
CA ILE A 25 -50.81 -16.29 -29.97
C ILE A 25 -50.72 -16.72 -28.47
N ALA A 26 -51.69 -16.21 -27.70
CA ALA A 26 -51.97 -16.54 -26.30
C ALA A 26 -53.47 -16.85 -26.08
N VAL A 27 -53.82 -17.62 -25.02
CA VAL A 27 -55.22 -17.77 -24.56
C VAL A 27 -55.31 -17.70 -23.03
N ILE A 28 -55.86 -16.56 -22.57
CA ILE A 28 -56.82 -16.32 -21.48
C ILE A 28 -57.07 -17.47 -20.46
N GLY A 29 -57.00 -17.13 -19.17
CA GLY A 29 -57.65 -17.87 -18.09
C GLY A 29 -57.91 -16.98 -16.87
N GLU A 30 -59.14 -16.45 -16.72
CA GLU A 30 -59.54 -15.66 -15.55
C GLU A 30 -60.07 -16.53 -14.40
N ALA A 31 -59.62 -16.25 -13.18
CA ALA A 31 -60.31 -16.59 -11.94
C ALA A 31 -59.87 -15.63 -10.82
N GLY A 32 -60.76 -14.75 -10.35
CA GLY A 32 -60.46 -13.79 -9.28
C GLY A 32 -60.71 -14.34 -7.87
N GLY A 33 -60.04 -13.77 -6.86
CA GLY A 33 -60.35 -14.08 -5.45
C GLY A 33 -59.42 -13.45 -4.42
N ALA A 34 -60.01 -13.00 -3.31
CA ALA A 34 -59.39 -12.63 -2.03
C ALA A 34 -58.23 -11.60 -2.02
N ALA A 35 -58.52 -10.40 -1.52
CA ALA A 35 -57.48 -9.46 -1.09
C ALA A 35 -56.80 -9.95 0.22
N ALA A 36 -55.58 -10.46 0.12
CA ALA A 36 -54.72 -10.72 1.27
C ALA A 36 -53.74 -9.56 1.49
N SER A 37 -53.73 -8.98 2.70
CA SER A 37 -52.83 -7.88 3.03
C SER A 37 -51.37 -8.36 3.08
N SER A 38 -50.56 -7.88 2.13
CA SER A 38 -49.12 -8.18 2.12
C SER A 38 -48.46 -7.68 3.41
N PRO A 39 -47.66 -8.50 4.12
CA PRO A 39 -46.89 -8.00 5.26
C PRO A 39 -45.93 -6.89 4.77
N PRO A 40 -45.66 -5.86 5.60
CA PRO A 40 -44.84 -4.73 5.17
C PRO A 40 -43.47 -5.23 4.73
N LYS A 41 -43.10 -4.97 3.46
CA LYS A 41 -41.78 -5.34 2.91
C LYS A 41 -40.70 -4.76 3.81
N ARG A 42 -40.14 -5.63 4.67
CA ARG A 42 -39.08 -5.32 5.62
C ARG A 42 -37.93 -4.74 4.81
N ARG A 43 -37.72 -3.42 4.86
CA ARG A 43 -36.69 -2.72 4.07
C ARG A 43 -35.39 -3.49 4.23
N ALA A 44 -34.93 -4.12 3.15
CA ALA A 44 -33.66 -4.82 3.15
C ALA A 44 -32.61 -3.79 3.56
N ARG A 45 -31.94 -4.01 4.71
CA ARG A 45 -30.75 -3.24 5.03
C ARG A 45 -29.80 -3.40 3.83
N PRO A 46 -29.22 -2.31 3.29
CA PRO A 46 -28.17 -2.44 2.29
C PRO A 46 -27.15 -3.45 2.81
N LEU A 47 -26.75 -4.43 2.00
CA LEU A 47 -25.78 -5.43 2.46
C LEU A 47 -24.52 -4.71 2.92
N ASP A 48 -24.31 -4.76 4.22
CA ASP A 48 -23.24 -4.07 4.90
C ASP A 48 -21.94 -4.76 4.52
N THR A 49 -21.08 -4.07 3.77
CA THR A 49 -19.87 -4.68 3.21
C THR A 49 -18.98 -5.05 4.40
N ARG A 50 -18.93 -6.36 4.68
CA ARG A 50 -18.23 -6.93 5.82
C ARG A 50 -16.95 -7.59 5.32
N VAL A 51 -15.83 -7.16 5.86
CA VAL A 51 -14.51 -7.73 5.63
C VAL A 51 -14.15 -8.59 6.86
N THR A 52 -13.49 -9.72 6.64
CA THR A 52 -13.15 -10.69 7.69
C THR A 52 -11.76 -11.29 7.47
N GLY A 53 -11.01 -11.49 8.55
CA GLY A 53 -9.72 -12.20 8.51
C GLY A 53 -8.58 -11.45 7.82
N GLN A 54 -8.73 -10.14 7.62
CA GLN A 54 -7.92 -9.35 6.71
C GLN A 54 -6.60 -8.87 7.36
N PRO A 55 -5.42 -9.12 6.76
CA PRO A 55 -4.15 -8.62 7.30
C PRO A 55 -4.10 -7.11 7.44
N GLY A 56 -3.61 -6.64 8.59
CA GLY A 56 -3.39 -5.23 8.86
C GLY A 56 -2.52 -4.96 10.08
N PHE A 57 -2.05 -3.71 10.19
CA PHE A 57 -1.34 -3.17 11.35
C PHE A 57 -2.00 -1.87 11.80
N VAL A 58 -2.04 -1.62 13.11
CA VAL A 58 -2.36 -0.29 13.64
C VAL A 58 -1.18 0.64 13.36
N LEU A 59 -1.42 1.73 12.64
CA LEU A 59 -0.45 2.82 12.45
C LEU A 59 -0.50 3.79 13.62
N HIS A 60 -1.72 4.14 14.04
CA HIS A 60 -2.00 5.13 15.08
C HIS A 60 -3.35 4.84 15.75
N SER A 61 -3.52 5.26 17.01
CA SER A 61 -4.79 5.13 17.74
C SER A 61 -5.09 6.39 18.54
N TYR A 62 -6.38 6.73 18.65
CA TYR A 62 -6.82 7.91 19.40
C TYR A 62 -8.11 7.64 20.20
N PRO A 63 -8.24 8.19 21.42
CA PRO A 63 -9.45 8.05 22.23
C PRO A 63 -10.69 8.59 21.51
N HIS A 64 -11.76 7.78 21.46
CA HIS A 64 -13.04 8.20 20.87
C HIS A 64 -14.19 7.91 21.82
N ARG A 65 -14.83 8.98 22.34
CA ARG A 65 -15.81 8.91 23.42
C ARG A 65 -15.21 8.26 24.68
N GLU A 66 -16.07 7.96 25.65
CA GLU A 66 -15.69 7.36 26.93
C GLU A 66 -14.98 6.01 26.76
N THR A 67 -15.57 5.07 26.01
CA THR A 67 -15.16 3.64 26.02
C THR A 67 -14.54 3.11 24.72
N SER A 68 -14.41 3.91 23.66
CA SER A 68 -13.95 3.44 22.34
C SER A 68 -12.62 4.09 21.92
N LEU A 69 -11.98 3.50 20.91
CA LEU A 69 -10.89 4.12 20.15
C LEU A 69 -11.34 4.33 18.70
N ILE A 70 -10.68 5.23 17.99
CA ILE A 70 -10.51 5.09 16.54
C ILE A 70 -9.05 4.71 16.30
N ILE A 71 -8.83 3.83 15.33
CA ILE A 71 -7.51 3.40 14.87
C ILE A 71 -7.38 3.72 13.37
N ASP A 72 -6.25 4.28 12.97
CA ASP A 72 -5.82 4.26 11.57
C ASP A 72 -5.00 2.99 11.37
N VAL A 73 -5.41 2.19 10.40
CA VAL A 73 -4.86 0.88 10.07
C VAL A 73 -4.29 0.91 8.65
N PHE A 74 -3.13 0.30 8.44
CA PHE A 74 -2.70 -0.10 7.10
C PHE A 74 -3.10 -1.56 6.89
N SER A 75 -3.89 -1.82 5.86
CA SER A 75 -4.35 -3.16 5.48
C SER A 75 -3.89 -3.50 4.08
N ARG A 76 -3.46 -4.74 3.87
CA ARG A 76 -2.80 -5.19 2.64
C ARG A 76 -3.61 -4.88 1.37
N ASP A 77 -4.86 -5.33 1.34
CA ASP A 77 -5.70 -5.31 0.14
C ASP A 77 -6.83 -4.26 0.22
N TYR A 78 -6.80 -3.38 1.25
CA TYR A 78 -7.75 -2.28 1.45
C TYR A 78 -7.08 -0.92 1.74
N GLY A 79 -5.74 -0.85 1.74
CA GLY A 79 -5.01 0.40 1.92
C GLY A 79 -5.05 0.94 3.35
N ARG A 80 -4.94 2.27 3.49
CA ARG A 80 -5.07 2.94 4.80
C ARG A 80 -6.54 3.21 5.12
N ILE A 81 -7.03 2.67 6.24
CA ILE A 81 -8.44 2.70 6.63
C ILE A 81 -8.61 3.16 8.08
N ALA A 82 -9.70 3.87 8.38
CA ALA A 82 -10.04 4.27 9.76
C ALA A 82 -11.13 3.35 10.34
N LEU A 83 -10.89 2.77 11.51
CA LEU A 83 -11.83 1.86 12.18
C LEU A 83 -12.20 2.36 13.58
N VAL A 84 -13.49 2.40 13.93
CA VAL A 84 -13.94 2.64 15.31
C VAL A 84 -14.01 1.33 16.10
N ALA A 85 -13.14 1.20 17.10
CA ALA A 85 -13.02 0.06 18.01
C ALA A 85 -13.91 0.28 19.25
N LYS A 86 -15.17 -0.13 19.14
CA LYS A 86 -16.21 0.10 20.17
C LYS A 86 -15.90 -0.70 21.44
N GLY A 87 -15.85 -0.02 22.58
CA GLY A 87 -15.57 -0.66 23.87
C GLY A 87 -14.09 -1.07 24.08
N ALA A 88 -13.16 -0.70 23.21
CA ALA A 88 -11.74 -1.05 23.32
C ALA A 88 -11.05 -0.52 24.60
N LYS A 89 -11.55 0.57 25.20
CA LYS A 89 -11.00 1.13 26.44
C LYS A 89 -11.48 0.43 27.72
N ARG A 90 -12.47 -0.50 27.64
CA ARG A 90 -13.01 -1.18 28.83
C ARG A 90 -11.95 -2.10 29.47
N PRO A 91 -11.88 -2.24 30.81
CA PRO A 91 -10.82 -3.00 31.49
C PRO A 91 -10.65 -4.44 30.98
N LEU A 92 -11.76 -5.16 30.75
CA LEU A 92 -11.82 -6.55 30.29
C LEU A 92 -11.97 -6.69 28.76
N SER A 93 -11.65 -5.65 27.99
CA SER A 93 -11.84 -5.69 26.53
C SER A 93 -10.72 -6.48 25.84
N LYS A 94 -11.08 -7.55 25.10
CA LYS A 94 -10.13 -8.33 24.28
C LYS A 94 -9.32 -7.46 23.31
N LEU A 95 -9.92 -6.37 22.82
CA LEU A 95 -9.28 -5.43 21.90
C LEU A 95 -8.17 -4.60 22.55
N ARG A 96 -8.17 -4.43 23.88
CA ARG A 96 -7.28 -3.48 24.59
C ARG A 96 -5.79 -3.86 24.48
N GLY A 97 -5.48 -5.15 24.52
CA GLY A 97 -4.11 -5.66 24.39
C GLY A 97 -3.65 -5.86 22.94
N VAL A 98 -4.59 -6.00 21.99
CA VAL A 98 -4.32 -6.37 20.59
C VAL A 98 -4.19 -5.15 19.67
N LEU A 99 -4.84 -4.02 19.99
CA LEU A 99 -4.78 -2.80 19.17
C LEU A 99 -3.53 -1.95 19.46
N GLN A 100 -2.35 -2.58 19.42
CA GLN A 100 -1.04 -1.93 19.54
C GLN A 100 -0.39 -1.74 18.18
N THR A 101 0.52 -0.76 18.07
CA THR A 101 1.34 -0.57 16.86
C THR A 101 2.33 -1.73 16.66
N PHE A 102 2.75 -1.95 15.42
CA PHE A 102 3.75 -2.96 15.01
C PHE A 102 3.36 -4.44 15.23
N GLN A 103 2.19 -4.72 15.81
CA GLN A 103 1.65 -6.09 15.88
C GLN A 103 0.92 -6.46 14.56
N PRO A 104 1.19 -7.65 13.98
CA PRO A 104 0.46 -8.15 12.81
C PRO A 104 -0.92 -8.67 13.25
N LEU A 105 -1.97 -8.11 12.66
CA LEU A 105 -3.36 -8.39 13.05
C LEU A 105 -4.18 -8.98 11.88
N SER A 106 -5.03 -9.94 12.24
CA SER A 106 -6.19 -10.36 11.47
C SER A 106 -7.37 -9.47 11.88
N LEU A 107 -7.88 -8.68 10.94
CA LEU A 107 -8.88 -7.65 11.20
C LEU A 107 -10.20 -7.95 10.49
N SER A 108 -11.30 -7.66 11.16
CA SER A 108 -12.66 -7.80 10.61
C SER A 108 -13.47 -6.55 10.90
N TRP A 109 -14.20 -6.02 9.92
CA TRP A 109 -14.98 -4.78 10.03
C TRP A 109 -16.21 -4.78 9.14
N SER A 110 -17.13 -3.84 9.37
CA SER A 110 -18.21 -3.51 8.40
C SER A 110 -18.53 -2.01 8.38
N GLY A 111 -19.33 -1.59 7.40
CA GLY A 111 -19.64 -0.20 7.10
C GLY A 111 -18.95 0.30 5.83
N LYS A 112 -19.64 1.18 5.09
CA LYS A 112 -19.13 1.84 3.87
C LYS A 112 -18.77 3.32 4.09
N SER A 113 -18.79 3.78 5.35
CA SER A 113 -18.36 5.11 5.78
C SER A 113 -16.83 5.22 5.89
N GLU A 114 -16.30 6.44 5.80
CA GLU A 114 -14.87 6.76 5.98
C GLU A 114 -14.26 6.18 7.26
N ILE A 115 -15.05 6.12 8.33
CA ILE A 115 -14.75 5.38 9.55
C ILE A 115 -15.67 4.16 9.60
N ARG A 116 -15.10 2.96 9.49
CA ARG A 116 -15.83 1.68 9.53
C ARG A 116 -15.89 1.15 10.97
N THR A 117 -16.81 0.24 11.27
CA THR A 117 -16.88 -0.39 12.61
C THR A 117 -15.98 -1.61 12.67
N LEU A 118 -14.99 -1.62 13.56
CA LEU A 118 -14.23 -2.83 13.88
C LEU A 118 -15.16 -3.86 14.55
N ILE A 119 -15.15 -5.09 14.02
CA ILE A 119 -15.90 -6.25 14.54
C ILE A 119 -14.98 -7.14 15.38
N ALA A 120 -13.78 -7.44 14.87
CA ALA A 120 -12.79 -8.27 15.54
C ALA A 120 -11.37 -7.83 15.15
N ALA A 121 -10.43 -8.02 16.07
CA ALA A 121 -9.00 -7.94 15.83
C ALA A 121 -8.32 -9.07 16.60
N GLU A 122 -7.51 -9.86 15.92
CA GLU A 122 -6.82 -11.03 16.45
C GLU A 122 -5.33 -10.92 16.11
N TRP A 123 -4.45 -11.15 17.08
CA TRP A 123 -3.00 -11.11 16.86
C TRP A 123 -2.55 -12.40 16.17
N VAL A 124 -1.79 -12.26 15.08
CA VAL A 124 -1.34 -13.39 14.24
C VAL A 124 0.00 -13.98 14.71
N GLY A 125 0.79 -13.22 15.47
CA GLY A 125 2.16 -13.59 15.81
C GLY A 125 3.13 -13.45 14.63
N GLY A 126 4.30 -14.09 14.73
CA GLY A 126 5.28 -14.16 13.64
C GLY A 126 6.24 -12.97 13.50
N LEU A 127 6.06 -11.87 14.23
CA LEU A 127 7.03 -10.78 14.33
C LEU A 127 7.54 -10.61 15.76
N LEU A 128 8.84 -10.35 15.89
CA LEU A 128 9.47 -9.91 17.15
C LEU A 128 9.09 -8.45 17.46
N PRO A 129 9.02 -8.06 18.75
CA PRO A 129 8.74 -6.68 19.12
C PRO A 129 9.88 -5.73 18.73
N LEU A 130 9.55 -4.49 18.36
CA LEU A 130 10.55 -3.44 18.16
C LEU A 130 11.03 -2.88 19.51
N GLU A 131 12.34 -2.82 19.70
CA GLU A 131 12.98 -2.26 20.90
C GLU A 131 13.81 -1.01 20.59
N LYS A 132 14.12 -0.20 21.63
CA LYS A 132 15.17 0.83 21.60
C LYS A 132 15.01 1.78 20.39
N SER A 133 16.06 1.96 19.59
CA SER A 133 16.05 2.79 18.38
C SER A 133 15.15 2.22 17.27
N ALA A 134 15.00 0.90 17.16
CA ALA A 134 14.14 0.27 16.16
C ALA A 134 12.67 0.66 16.37
N LEU A 135 12.23 0.88 17.61
CA LEU A 135 10.88 1.38 17.92
C LEU A 135 10.63 2.78 17.36
N LEU A 136 11.62 3.68 17.45
CA LEU A 136 11.55 5.03 16.86
C LEU A 136 11.57 4.97 15.32
N CYS A 137 12.34 4.05 14.75
CA CYS A 137 12.29 3.75 13.31
C CYS A 137 10.90 3.26 12.89
N GLY A 138 10.27 2.37 13.66
CA GLY A 138 8.89 1.93 13.43
C GLY A 138 7.89 3.09 13.42
N PHE A 139 7.95 3.99 14.42
CA PHE A 139 7.05 5.14 14.45
C PHE A 139 7.26 6.08 13.25
N TYR A 140 8.50 6.26 12.79
CA TYR A 140 8.81 7.01 11.58
C TYR A 140 8.16 6.40 10.32
N LEU A 141 8.19 5.07 10.16
CA LEU A 141 7.48 4.36 9.09
C LEU A 141 5.96 4.62 9.14
N ASN A 142 5.36 4.55 10.34
CA ASN A 142 3.93 4.83 10.53
C ASN A 142 3.59 6.28 10.17
N GLU A 143 4.42 7.24 10.55
CA GLU A 143 4.19 8.65 10.24
C GLU A 143 4.28 8.93 8.74
N LEU A 144 5.21 8.29 8.03
CA LEU A 144 5.28 8.35 6.57
C LEU A 144 4.00 7.75 5.93
N LEU A 145 3.57 6.56 6.35
CA LEU A 145 2.34 5.93 5.84
C LEU A 145 1.09 6.80 6.10
N VAL A 146 0.97 7.41 7.29
CA VAL A 146 -0.15 8.31 7.63
C VAL A 146 -0.16 9.59 6.79
N LYS A 147 0.99 10.04 6.28
CA LYS A 147 1.12 11.29 5.51
C LYS A 147 1.13 11.11 3.99
N LEU A 148 1.68 10.02 3.48
CA LEU A 148 1.95 9.82 2.05
C LEU A 148 1.06 8.76 1.37
N VAL A 149 0.39 7.87 2.11
CA VAL A 149 -0.55 6.88 1.55
C VAL A 149 -1.98 7.40 1.60
N ALA A 150 -2.70 7.35 0.48
CA ALA A 150 -4.11 7.74 0.42
C ALA A 150 -5.00 6.82 1.29
N ARG A 151 -6.19 7.30 1.67
CA ARG A 151 -7.18 6.43 2.35
C ARG A 151 -7.89 5.57 1.31
N ASP A 152 -8.16 4.32 1.69
CA ASP A 152 -8.84 3.31 0.86
C ASP A 152 -8.14 2.95 -0.47
N ASP A 153 -6.83 3.22 -0.58
CA ASP A 153 -5.99 2.90 -1.75
C ASP A 153 -5.09 1.67 -1.49
N PRO A 154 -5.34 0.50 -2.12
CA PRO A 154 -4.62 -0.75 -1.80
C PRO A 154 -3.20 -0.83 -2.37
N HIS A 155 -2.19 -0.75 -1.51
CA HIS A 155 -0.77 -0.97 -1.86
C HIS A 155 -0.23 -2.29 -1.28
N ALA A 156 -0.71 -3.44 -1.78
CA ALA A 156 -0.33 -4.76 -1.25
C ALA A 156 1.20 -5.00 -1.23
N ALA A 157 1.92 -4.57 -2.27
CA ALA A 157 3.39 -4.68 -2.31
C ALA A 157 4.07 -3.80 -1.24
N LEU A 158 3.56 -2.59 -0.98
CA LEU A 158 4.06 -1.72 0.09
C LEU A 158 3.77 -2.31 1.47
N PHE A 159 2.65 -3.00 1.64
CA PHE A 159 2.35 -3.74 2.87
C PHE A 159 3.35 -4.88 3.11
N ASP A 160 3.66 -5.67 2.08
CA ASP A 160 4.64 -6.76 2.18
C ASP A 160 6.07 -6.22 2.46
N HIS A 161 6.43 -5.05 1.90
CA HIS A 161 7.66 -4.34 2.24
C HIS A 161 7.65 -3.81 3.67
N TYR A 162 6.52 -3.25 4.15
CA TYR A 162 6.38 -2.79 5.53
C TYR A 162 6.57 -3.95 6.53
N VAL A 163 6.01 -5.14 6.26
CA VAL A 163 6.23 -6.34 7.08
C VAL A 163 7.72 -6.72 7.11
N THR A 164 8.37 -6.75 5.94
CA THR A 164 9.80 -7.05 5.83
C THR A 164 10.65 -6.04 6.61
N THR A 165 10.34 -4.75 6.48
CA THR A 165 11.02 -3.63 7.15
C THR A 165 10.89 -3.74 8.68
N LEU A 166 9.68 -4.03 9.20
CA LEU A 166 9.49 -4.29 10.63
C LEU A 166 10.30 -5.50 11.11
N ASN A 167 10.32 -6.58 10.33
CA ASN A 167 11.05 -7.79 10.70
C ASN A 167 12.57 -7.56 10.74
N GLN A 168 13.13 -6.88 9.74
CA GLN A 168 14.54 -6.48 9.70
C GLN A 168 14.91 -5.60 10.90
N LEU A 169 14.10 -4.56 11.19
CA LEU A 169 14.31 -3.68 12.34
C LEU A 169 14.26 -4.44 13.69
N ALA A 170 13.36 -5.42 13.82
CA ALA A 170 13.27 -6.25 15.04
C ALA A 170 14.47 -7.20 15.21
N HIS A 171 15.07 -7.66 14.10
CA HIS A 171 16.30 -8.45 14.08
C HIS A 171 17.58 -7.59 14.15
N GLN A 172 17.46 -6.27 14.36
CA GLN A 172 18.56 -5.31 14.51
C GLN A 172 19.42 -5.13 13.25
N GLU A 173 18.86 -5.40 12.08
CA GLU A 173 19.49 -5.08 10.79
C GLU A 173 19.80 -3.57 10.68
N PRO A 174 20.80 -3.14 9.88
CA PRO A 174 21.22 -1.75 9.80
C PRO A 174 20.07 -0.81 9.38
N ALA A 175 19.46 -0.14 10.37
CA ALA A 175 18.35 0.79 10.15
C ALA A 175 18.60 1.85 9.05
N PRO A 176 19.82 2.40 8.84
CA PRO A 176 20.11 3.28 7.71
C PRO A 176 19.90 2.66 6.32
N ILE A 177 20.01 1.34 6.18
CA ILE A 177 19.73 0.60 4.93
C ILE A 177 18.23 0.27 4.86
N VAL A 178 17.71 -0.38 5.89
CA VAL A 178 16.33 -0.87 5.98
C VAL A 178 15.31 0.25 5.75
N LEU A 179 15.55 1.43 6.35
CA LEU A 179 14.70 2.60 6.11
C LEU A 179 14.81 3.14 4.68
N ARG A 180 15.96 3.01 3.99
CA ARG A 180 16.12 3.51 2.60
C ARG A 180 15.40 2.60 1.59
N GLN A 181 15.46 1.28 1.80
CA GLN A 181 14.65 0.31 1.06
C GLN A 181 13.16 0.65 1.19
N PHE A 182 12.65 0.81 2.41
CA PHE A 182 11.25 1.19 2.63
C PHE A 182 10.88 2.54 2.02
N GLU A 183 11.69 3.59 2.22
CA GLU A 183 11.38 4.92 1.67
C GLU A 183 11.35 4.94 0.14
N ARG A 184 12.23 4.17 -0.54
CA ARG A 184 12.20 4.01 -2.00
C ARG A 184 10.93 3.26 -2.43
N ALA A 185 10.61 2.17 -1.76
CA ALA A 185 9.39 1.40 -2.01
C ALA A 185 8.12 2.24 -1.79
N LEU A 186 8.05 3.06 -0.74
CA LEU A 186 6.93 3.95 -0.47
C LEU A 186 6.66 4.90 -1.64
N LEU A 187 7.67 5.69 -2.05
CA LEU A 187 7.49 6.64 -3.16
C LEU A 187 7.16 5.93 -4.50
N LYS A 188 7.68 4.71 -4.69
CA LYS A 188 7.42 3.89 -5.89
C LYS A 188 6.00 3.32 -5.92
N GLN A 189 5.47 2.90 -4.77
CA GLN A 189 4.13 2.32 -4.65
C GLN A 189 3.02 3.39 -4.56
N THR A 190 3.32 4.62 -4.13
CA THR A 190 2.41 5.77 -4.24
C THR A 190 2.52 6.51 -5.58
N GLY A 191 3.32 6.00 -6.53
CA GLY A 191 3.40 6.51 -7.91
C GLY A 191 4.14 7.84 -8.09
N VAL A 192 4.83 8.35 -7.07
CA VAL A 192 5.55 9.64 -7.11
C VAL A 192 7.06 9.51 -7.32
N ALA A 193 7.61 8.29 -7.29
CA ALA A 193 9.02 8.05 -7.59
C ALA A 193 9.32 8.07 -9.09
N GLY A 194 10.25 8.93 -9.51
CA GLY A 194 10.87 8.81 -10.83
C GLY A 194 11.68 7.51 -10.99
N ASP A 195 11.72 7.00 -12.22
CA ASP A 195 12.59 5.90 -12.67
C ASP A 195 14.07 6.29 -12.49
N PHE A 196 14.80 5.55 -11.66
CA PHE A 196 16.22 5.82 -11.38
C PHE A 196 17.17 5.18 -12.40
N THR A 197 16.67 4.40 -13.35
CA THR A 197 17.48 3.76 -14.40
C THR A 197 17.67 4.62 -15.65
N ARG A 198 16.90 5.71 -15.83
CA ARG A 198 16.90 6.52 -17.06
C ARG A 198 16.99 8.02 -16.81
N CYS A 199 17.93 8.66 -17.50
CA CYS A 199 18.09 10.11 -17.48
C CYS A 199 16.92 10.80 -18.20
N THR A 200 16.14 11.61 -17.48
CA THR A 200 14.94 12.31 -18.01
C THR A 200 15.24 13.21 -19.22
N SER A 201 16.38 13.88 -19.22
CA SER A 201 16.73 14.86 -20.26
C SER A 201 17.30 14.25 -21.54
N SER A 202 17.99 13.11 -21.48
CA SER A 202 18.52 12.41 -22.68
C SER A 202 17.73 11.16 -23.06
N ARG A 203 16.85 10.67 -22.18
CA ARG A 203 16.11 9.39 -22.26
C ARG A 203 16.99 8.13 -22.32
N GLN A 204 18.31 8.27 -22.23
CA GLN A 204 19.27 7.18 -22.14
C GLN A 204 19.25 6.55 -20.73
N ALA A 205 19.92 5.41 -20.57
CA ALA A 205 20.20 4.86 -19.25
C ALA A 205 21.02 5.83 -18.40
N VAL A 206 20.92 5.70 -17.07
CA VAL A 206 21.84 6.35 -16.12
C VAL A 206 23.21 5.69 -16.22
N ASP A 207 24.25 6.50 -16.47
CA ASP A 207 25.64 6.05 -16.48
C ASP A 207 26.16 6.02 -15.03
N PRO A 208 26.73 4.92 -14.54
CA PRO A 208 27.17 4.81 -13.16
C PRO A 208 28.28 5.78 -12.76
N ALA A 209 29.10 6.26 -13.72
CA ALA A 209 30.20 7.19 -13.47
C ALA A 209 29.77 8.66 -13.43
N GLU A 210 28.62 8.99 -14.02
CA GLU A 210 28.11 10.36 -14.09
C GLU A 210 27.43 10.84 -12.81
N ASN A 211 27.29 12.17 -12.68
CA ASN A 211 26.64 12.80 -11.53
C ASN A 211 25.26 13.36 -11.90
N TYR A 212 24.29 13.10 -11.05
CA TYR A 212 22.88 13.40 -11.26
C TYR A 212 22.30 14.21 -10.10
N VAL A 213 21.24 14.97 -10.40
CA VAL A 213 20.26 15.42 -9.41
C VAL A 213 18.90 14.84 -9.79
N VAL A 214 18.07 14.54 -8.80
CA VAL A 214 16.72 13.99 -9.02
C VAL A 214 15.69 15.10 -8.89
N ASP A 215 14.92 15.29 -9.95
CA ASP A 215 13.70 16.08 -9.95
C ASP A 215 12.58 15.25 -9.28
N PRO A 216 11.92 15.75 -8.22
CA PRO A 216 10.91 14.97 -7.50
C PRO A 216 9.70 14.55 -8.33
N GLU A 217 9.34 15.30 -9.38
CA GLU A 217 8.20 14.96 -10.25
C GLU A 217 8.62 14.14 -11.48
N ARG A 218 9.89 14.26 -11.91
CA ARG A 218 10.33 13.78 -13.22
C ARG A 218 11.34 12.64 -13.15
N GLY A 219 12.17 12.58 -12.12
CA GLY A 219 13.29 11.63 -12.00
C GLY A 219 14.68 12.25 -12.24
N PRO A 220 15.72 11.44 -12.47
CA PRO A 220 17.10 11.90 -12.51
C PRO A 220 17.42 12.68 -13.81
N ARG A 221 18.30 13.67 -13.68
CA ARG A 221 18.93 14.39 -14.79
C ARG A 221 20.40 14.67 -14.43
N LEU A 222 21.25 14.85 -15.44
CA LEU A 222 22.65 15.22 -15.22
C LEU A 222 22.73 16.50 -14.36
N ALA A 223 23.65 16.48 -13.40
CA ALA A 223 23.88 17.58 -12.47
C ALA A 223 24.56 18.76 -13.19
N ARG A 224 24.13 19.97 -12.85
CA ARG A 224 24.65 21.24 -13.38
C ARG A 224 25.37 21.99 -12.28
N ALA A 225 26.36 22.82 -12.64
CA ALA A 225 27.15 23.58 -11.68
C ALA A 225 26.28 24.43 -10.72
N ALA A 226 25.17 24.99 -11.22
CA ALA A 226 24.23 25.82 -10.47
C ALA A 226 23.12 25.05 -9.71
N ASP A 227 23.09 23.70 -9.75
CA ASP A 227 22.07 22.93 -9.03
C ASP A 227 22.32 22.96 -7.51
N SER A 228 21.29 23.36 -6.76
CA SER A 228 21.23 23.35 -5.29
C SER A 228 20.65 22.06 -4.69
N TRP A 229 20.14 21.15 -5.52
CA TRP A 229 19.61 19.85 -5.11
C TRP A 229 20.74 18.85 -4.78
N PRO A 230 20.48 17.79 -3.98
CA PRO A 230 21.47 16.76 -3.70
C PRO A 230 22.02 16.13 -4.98
N ARG A 231 23.35 16.16 -5.13
CA ARG A 231 24.06 15.46 -6.19
C ARG A 231 24.38 14.04 -5.75
N VAL A 232 24.12 13.08 -6.62
CA VAL A 232 24.38 11.65 -6.40
C VAL A 232 25.06 11.07 -7.64
N SER A 233 25.85 10.00 -7.48
CA SER A 233 26.38 9.25 -8.61
C SER A 233 25.26 8.45 -9.29
N GLY A 234 25.43 8.16 -10.58
CA GLY A 234 24.57 7.21 -11.27
C GLY A 234 24.64 5.81 -10.66
N LYS A 235 25.79 5.41 -10.09
CA LYS A 235 25.94 4.16 -9.35
C LYS A 235 24.93 4.08 -8.20
N THR A 236 24.88 5.10 -7.34
CA THR A 236 23.91 5.20 -6.23
C THR A 236 22.46 5.06 -6.72
N LEU A 237 22.09 5.69 -7.84
CA LEU A 237 20.73 5.57 -8.39
C LEU A 237 20.40 4.14 -8.84
N LEU A 238 21.33 3.47 -9.51
CA LEU A 238 21.18 2.09 -9.97
C LEU A 238 21.22 1.07 -8.82
N ASP A 239 22.04 1.32 -7.80
CA ASP A 239 22.13 0.50 -6.59
C ASP A 239 20.82 0.60 -5.78
N MET A 240 20.30 1.82 -5.58
CA MET A 240 19.01 2.07 -4.91
C MET A 240 17.83 1.40 -5.62
N GLU A 241 17.84 1.30 -6.95
CA GLU A 241 16.79 0.62 -7.72
C GLU A 241 16.91 -0.93 -7.67
N ARG A 242 18.08 -1.45 -7.30
CA ARG A 242 18.34 -2.87 -7.01
C ARG A 242 18.19 -3.21 -5.52
N GLU A 243 17.89 -2.22 -4.69
CA GLU A 243 17.87 -2.29 -3.22
C GLU A 243 19.20 -2.72 -2.58
N ASP A 244 20.31 -2.57 -3.31
CA ASP A 244 21.68 -2.79 -2.83
C ASP A 244 22.20 -1.52 -2.14
N TYR A 245 22.57 -1.65 -0.86
CA TYR A 245 23.18 -0.58 -0.07
C TYR A 245 24.49 -1.05 0.58
N SER A 246 25.17 -2.03 -0.03
CA SER A 246 26.48 -2.52 0.41
C SER A 246 27.57 -1.43 0.33
N ASP A 247 27.46 -0.51 -0.63
CA ASP A 247 28.37 0.62 -0.80
C ASP A 247 28.07 1.78 0.17
N VAL A 248 29.13 2.25 0.83
CA VAL A 248 29.08 3.36 1.81
C VAL A 248 28.76 4.70 1.15
N VAL A 249 29.19 4.94 -0.09
CA VAL A 249 28.86 6.17 -0.83
C VAL A 249 27.36 6.20 -1.12
N THR A 250 26.79 5.07 -1.54
CA THR A 250 25.37 4.86 -1.78
C THR A 250 24.54 5.02 -0.51
N GLN A 251 24.96 4.49 0.64
CA GLN A 251 24.30 4.75 1.93
C GLN A 251 24.28 6.26 2.27
N ALA A 252 25.40 6.96 2.09
CA ALA A 252 25.49 8.39 2.39
C ALA A 252 24.64 9.25 1.43
N GLN A 253 24.74 8.99 0.13
CA GLN A 253 24.05 9.75 -0.92
C GLN A 253 22.55 9.50 -0.91
N SER A 254 22.11 8.24 -0.82
CA SER A 254 20.68 7.88 -0.72
C SER A 254 20.01 8.52 0.50
N LYS A 255 20.72 8.62 1.64
CA LYS A 255 20.23 9.29 2.85
C LYS A 255 19.95 10.78 2.63
N VAL A 256 20.80 11.48 1.88
CA VAL A 256 20.60 12.91 1.56
C VAL A 256 19.50 13.08 0.50
N LEU A 257 19.48 12.21 -0.52
CA LEU A 257 18.51 12.21 -1.61
C LEU A 257 17.08 11.92 -1.11
N MET A 258 16.85 10.81 -0.42
CA MET A 258 15.51 10.44 0.04
C MET A 258 14.95 11.46 1.03
N ARG A 259 15.79 12.07 1.87
CA ARG A 259 15.40 13.19 2.74
C ARG A 259 14.89 14.40 1.94
N PHE A 260 15.47 14.69 0.78
CA PHE A 260 15.02 15.78 -0.10
C PHE A 260 13.71 15.42 -0.82
N LEU A 261 13.61 14.22 -1.40
CA LEU A 261 12.40 13.75 -2.08
C LEU A 261 11.19 13.69 -1.12
N LEU A 262 11.36 13.06 0.05
CA LEU A 262 10.32 13.01 1.07
C LEU A 262 9.92 14.41 1.55
N ALA A 263 10.87 15.33 1.76
CA ALA A 263 10.54 16.69 2.17
C ALA A 263 9.71 17.46 1.12
N HIS A 264 9.93 17.19 -0.17
CA HIS A 264 9.10 17.70 -1.25
C HIS A 264 7.69 17.09 -1.22
N HIS A 265 7.54 15.76 -1.25
CA HIS A 265 6.22 15.11 -1.27
C HIS A 265 5.41 15.30 0.03
N LEU A 266 6.07 15.60 1.15
CA LEU A 266 5.41 15.99 2.41
C LEU A 266 4.86 17.44 2.40
N GLY A 267 5.13 18.24 1.35
CA GLY A 267 4.57 19.60 1.21
C GLY A 267 4.93 20.57 2.34
N GLY A 268 6.07 20.34 3.02
CA GLY A 268 6.46 21.10 4.21
C GLY A 268 5.88 20.61 5.54
N ALA A 269 5.06 19.56 5.56
CA ALA A 269 4.58 18.95 6.80
C ALA A 269 5.76 18.37 7.61
N PRO A 270 6.00 18.82 8.86
CA PRO A 270 7.09 18.32 9.68
C PRO A 270 6.85 16.84 10.06
N LEU A 271 7.93 16.10 10.29
CA LEU A 271 7.85 14.74 10.87
C LEU A 271 8.14 14.81 12.37
N ASN A 272 7.12 14.57 13.17
CA ASN A 272 7.16 14.64 14.63
C ASN A 272 8.14 13.61 15.20
N THR A 273 8.19 12.41 14.62
CA THR A 273 9.14 11.35 14.99
C THR A 273 10.59 11.76 14.76
N ARG A 274 10.86 12.56 13.72
CA ARG A 274 12.20 13.12 13.46
C ARG A 274 12.60 14.17 14.50
N GLN A 275 11.66 14.97 15.00
CA GLN A 275 11.94 15.90 16.09
C GLN A 275 12.29 15.13 17.37
N ILE A 276 11.44 14.17 17.76
CA ILE A 276 11.68 13.30 18.92
C ILE A 276 13.04 12.57 18.83
N LEU A 277 13.44 12.10 17.63
CA LEU A 277 14.75 11.50 17.40
C LEU A 277 15.92 12.49 17.55
N ILE A 278 15.74 13.77 17.22
CA ILE A 278 16.75 14.80 17.44
C ILE A 278 16.84 15.12 18.94
N ASP A 279 15.71 15.31 19.60
CA ASP A 279 15.64 15.66 21.02
C ASP A 279 16.24 14.56 21.91
N LEU A 280 15.96 13.28 21.59
CA LEU A 280 16.52 12.11 22.28
C LEU A 280 18.01 11.84 21.97
N MET A 281 18.57 12.47 20.94
CA MET A 281 20.02 12.41 20.62
C MET A 281 20.79 13.64 21.13
N GLN A 282 20.16 14.48 21.96
CA GLN A 282 20.75 15.67 22.59
C GLN A 282 20.77 15.58 24.13
N LEU A 283 20.54 14.38 24.67
CA LEU A 283 20.59 14.01 26.10
C LEU A 283 21.68 12.96 26.36
#